data_AF-A0A7Y5K3J4-F1
#
_entry.id   AF-A0A7Y5K3J4-F1
#
_cell.length_a   1.000
_cell.length_b   1.000
_cell.length_c   1.000
_cell.angle_alpha   90.00
_cell.angle_beta   90.00
_cell.angle_gamma   90.00
#
_symmetry.space_group_name_H-M   'P 1'
#
loop_
_entity.id
_entity.type
_entity.pdbx_description
1 polymer ?
#
loop_
_entity_poly.entity_id
_entity_poly.type
_entity_poly.pdbx_seq_one_letter_code
_entity_poly.pdbx_strand_id
1 'polypeptide(L)'
;MTTTDDVGRGTGGTGGALDRVQAYTIARRLAGEAWGDTQFMIGDPRLTEVASQLIRAIGSIGAQIAEGYSRRSRADRIRYYEYALGSTEEAVTWYETARPVLSAAVLEARLADLVSIRRLLLTMIRNERAARSSVRSPPSAEDNARRGK
;
A
#
# COMPACT_ATOMS: atom_id res chain seq x y z
N MET A 1 25.81 -33.37 -1.18
CA MET A 1 25.18 -33.03 -2.47
C MET A 1 23.72 -33.40 -2.35
N THR A 2 22.93 -32.46 -1.85
CA THR A 2 21.47 -32.56 -1.76
C THR A 2 20.94 -31.16 -2.00
N THR A 3 20.56 -30.94 -3.25
CA THR A 3 19.86 -29.77 -3.74
C THR A 3 18.54 -29.68 -3.00
N THR A 4 18.41 -28.69 -2.11
CA THR A 4 17.11 -28.36 -1.53
C THR A 4 16.35 -27.57 -2.59
N ASP A 5 15.27 -28.17 -3.05
CA ASP A 5 14.38 -27.65 -4.07
C ASP A 5 13.93 -26.21 -3.77
N ASP A 6 14.06 -25.40 -4.82
CA ASP A 6 13.47 -24.09 -5.00
C ASP A 6 11.95 -24.18 -4.90
N VAL A 7 11.41 -23.89 -3.71
CA VAL A 7 9.97 -23.66 -3.53
C VAL A 7 9.67 -22.28 -4.10
N GLY A 8 9.48 -22.24 -5.42
CA GLY A 8 8.79 -21.16 -6.11
C GLY A 8 7.39 -20.99 -5.51
N ARG A 9 7.26 -20.10 -4.50
CA ARG A 9 5.95 -19.63 -4.04
C ARG A 9 5.36 -18.78 -5.14
N GLY A 10 4.53 -19.42 -5.96
CA GLY A 10 3.76 -18.80 -7.02
C GLY A 10 3.04 -17.55 -6.49
N THR A 11 3.29 -16.43 -7.14
CA THR A 11 2.62 -15.15 -6.92
C THR A 11 1.21 -15.17 -7.53
N GLY A 12 0.44 -16.23 -7.28
CA GLY A 12 -0.92 -16.40 -7.80
C GLY A 12 -1.79 -15.20 -7.41
N GLY A 13 -2.18 -14.39 -8.39
CA GLY A 13 -3.23 -13.41 -8.20
C GLY A 13 -4.53 -14.12 -7.84
N THR A 14 -5.38 -13.49 -7.04
CA THR A 14 -6.71 -14.02 -6.71
C THR A 14 -7.65 -14.09 -7.92
N GLY A 15 -7.22 -13.57 -9.08
CA GLY A 15 -8.03 -13.39 -10.29
C GLY A 15 -9.06 -12.28 -10.15
N GLY A 16 -9.04 -11.55 -9.04
CA GLY A 16 -10.08 -10.60 -8.63
C GLY A 16 -9.85 -9.19 -9.17
N ALA A 17 -10.88 -8.35 -9.05
CA ALA A 17 -10.81 -6.94 -9.46
C ALA A 17 -9.69 -6.16 -8.74
N LEU A 18 -9.32 -6.60 -7.54
CA LEU A 18 -8.23 -6.02 -6.74
C LEU A 18 -6.85 -6.26 -7.36
N ASP A 19 -6.64 -7.33 -8.13
CA ASP A 19 -5.36 -7.59 -8.82
C ASP A 19 -5.08 -6.56 -9.94
N ARG A 20 -6.08 -5.77 -10.34
CA ARG A 20 -5.91 -4.63 -11.26
C ARG A 20 -5.47 -3.35 -10.53
N VAL A 21 -5.47 -3.33 -9.19
CA VAL A 21 -5.01 -2.20 -8.40
C VAL A 21 -3.50 -2.32 -8.23
N GLN A 22 -2.74 -1.55 -9.03
CA GLN A 22 -1.27 -1.65 -9.03
C GLN A 22 -0.63 -1.42 -7.65
N ALA A 23 -1.20 -0.53 -6.82
CA ALA A 23 -0.70 -0.33 -5.46
C ALA A 23 -0.81 -1.61 -4.61
N TYR A 24 -1.90 -2.36 -4.79
CA TYR A 24 -2.12 -3.63 -4.09
C TYR A 24 -1.16 -4.71 -4.57
N THR A 25 -0.95 -4.83 -5.88
CA THR A 25 -0.07 -5.87 -6.42
C THR A 25 1.38 -5.65 -6.01
N ILE A 26 1.85 -4.40 -6.00
CA ILE A 26 3.18 -4.06 -5.48
C ILE A 26 3.25 -4.37 -3.98
N ALA A 27 2.28 -3.93 -3.18
CA ALA A 27 2.25 -4.18 -1.73
C ALA A 27 2.27 -5.68 -1.39
N ARG A 28 1.51 -6.50 -2.14
CA ARG A 28 1.47 -7.95 -1.97
C ARG A 28 2.80 -8.62 -2.30
N ARG A 29 3.45 -8.21 -3.39
CA ARG A 29 4.81 -8.69 -3.73
C ARG A 29 5.80 -8.28 -2.64
N LEU A 30 5.79 -7.01 -2.25
CA LEU A 30 6.68 -6.45 -1.24
C LEU A 30 6.54 -7.17 0.11
N ALA A 31 5.33 -7.58 0.50
CA ALA A 31 5.13 -8.38 1.71
C ALA A 31 5.85 -9.74 1.68
N GLY A 32 5.90 -10.39 0.51
CA GLY A 32 6.66 -11.62 0.33
C GLY A 32 8.17 -11.40 0.40
N GLU A 33 8.66 -10.30 -0.17
CA GLU A 33 10.07 -9.93 -0.14
C GLU A 33 10.54 -9.51 1.25
N ALA A 34 9.73 -8.71 1.96
CA ALA A 34 9.99 -8.27 3.32
C ALA A 34 10.13 -9.44 4.29
N TRP A 35 9.42 -10.54 4.06
CA TRP A 35 9.59 -11.76 4.86
C TRP A 35 11.04 -12.24 4.81
N GLY A 36 11.64 -12.31 3.61
CA GLY A 36 13.06 -12.66 3.44
C GLY A 36 13.98 -11.63 4.08
N ASP A 37 13.71 -10.33 3.85
CA ASP A 37 14.53 -9.25 4.41
C ASP A 37 14.57 -9.29 5.96
N THR A 38 13.42 -9.56 6.60
CA THR A 38 13.33 -9.64 8.07
C THR A 38 14.12 -10.80 8.67
N GLN A 39 14.33 -11.90 7.92
CA GLN A 39 15.18 -13.01 8.38
C GLN A 39 16.64 -12.58 8.53
N PHE A 40 17.13 -11.67 7.67
CA PHE A 40 18.47 -11.08 7.82
C PHE A 40 18.51 -10.10 8.97
N MET A 41 17.46 -9.30 9.15
CA MET A 41 17.38 -8.32 10.24
C MET A 41 17.44 -8.96 11.62
N ILE A 42 16.70 -10.05 11.86
CA ILE A 42 16.71 -10.75 13.15
C ILE A 42 18.07 -11.42 13.47
N GLY A 43 18.97 -11.52 12.49
CA GLY A 43 20.35 -11.95 12.73
C GLY A 43 21.15 -10.94 13.58
N ASP A 44 20.72 -9.68 13.62
CA ASP A 44 21.22 -8.67 14.56
C ASP A 44 20.17 -8.43 15.65
N PRO A 45 20.45 -8.77 16.94
CA PRO A 45 19.50 -8.61 18.03
C PRO A 45 18.92 -7.19 18.15
N ARG A 46 19.67 -6.15 17.76
CA ARG A 46 19.24 -4.75 17.80
C ARG A 46 18.09 -4.45 16.84
N LEU A 47 17.91 -5.27 15.80
CA LEU A 47 16.90 -5.09 14.76
C LEU A 47 15.70 -6.02 14.92
N THR A 48 15.64 -6.85 15.96
CA THR A 48 14.53 -7.77 16.19
C THR A 48 13.18 -7.05 16.24
N GLU A 49 13.09 -5.96 17.01
CA GLU A 49 11.86 -5.16 17.09
C GLU A 49 11.59 -4.42 15.79
N VAL A 50 12.63 -3.91 15.12
CA VAL A 50 12.52 -3.22 13.83
C VAL A 50 11.93 -4.17 12.77
N ALA A 51 12.36 -5.44 12.75
CA ALA A 51 11.85 -6.46 11.85
C ALA A 51 10.36 -6.75 12.09
N SER A 52 9.96 -6.84 13.36
CA SER A 52 8.55 -7.00 13.75
C SER A 52 7.69 -5.80 13.32
N GLN A 53 8.17 -4.58 13.51
CA GLN A 53 7.44 -3.38 13.08
C GLN A 53 7.37 -3.27 11.56
N LEU A 54 8.45 -3.62 10.84
CA LEU A 54 8.50 -3.65 9.39
C LEU A 54 7.44 -4.58 8.80
N ILE A 55 7.38 -5.83 9.26
CA ILE A 55 6.46 -6.81 8.69
C ILE A 55 4.99 -6.44 8.94
N ARG A 56 4.68 -5.86 10.10
CA ARG A 56 3.34 -5.34 10.39
C ARG A 56 2.97 -4.16 9.49
N ALA A 57 3.89 -3.20 9.33
CA ALA A 57 3.66 -2.04 8.48
C ALA A 57 3.41 -2.45 7.03
N ILE A 58 4.25 -3.31 6.46
CA ILE A 58 4.11 -3.79 5.07
C ILE A 58 2.84 -4.62 4.88
N GLY A 59 2.53 -5.54 5.81
CA GLY A 59 1.29 -6.31 5.76
C GLY A 59 0.04 -5.43 5.81
N SER A 60 0.08 -4.36 6.62
CA SER A 60 -1.00 -3.38 6.74
C SER A 60 -1.28 -2.64 5.43
N ILE A 61 -0.25 -2.28 4.64
CA ILE A 61 -0.44 -1.55 3.36
C ILE A 61 -1.42 -2.30 2.45
N GLY A 62 -1.14 -3.58 2.17
CA GLY A 62 -1.99 -4.40 1.31
C GLY A 62 -3.38 -4.62 1.88
N ALA A 63 -3.48 -4.86 3.19
CA ALA A 63 -4.75 -5.04 3.89
C ALA A 63 -5.64 -3.79 3.81
N GLN A 64 -5.08 -2.61 4.07
CA GLN A 64 -5.80 -1.34 4.04
C GLN A 64 -6.21 -0.97 2.61
N ILE A 65 -5.39 -1.26 1.58
CA ILE A 65 -5.79 -1.07 0.18
C ILE A 65 -6.96 -1.98 -0.18
N ALA A 66 -6.90 -3.26 0.17
CA ALA A 66 -7.98 -4.22 -0.09
C ALA A 66 -9.28 -3.79 0.60
N GLU A 67 -9.19 -3.40 1.86
CA GLU A 67 -10.31 -2.97 2.66
C GLU A 67 -10.93 -1.69 2.07
N GLY A 68 -10.11 -0.69 1.76
CA GLY A 68 -10.52 0.52 1.07
C GLY A 68 -11.20 0.24 -0.26
N TYR A 69 -10.65 -0.63 -1.09
CA TYR A 69 -11.24 -0.98 -2.39
C TYR A 69 -12.65 -1.56 -2.26
N SER A 70 -12.92 -2.30 -1.18
CA SER A 70 -14.23 -2.93 -0.93
C SER A 70 -15.30 -1.93 -0.44
N ARG A 71 -14.93 -0.73 0.03
CA ARG A 71 -15.89 0.20 0.64
C ARG A 71 -16.77 0.89 -0.41
N ARG A 72 -18.07 0.95 -0.12
CA ARG A 72 -19.07 1.66 -0.94
C ARG A 72 -18.91 3.18 -0.85
N SER A 73 -18.67 3.71 0.35
CA SER A 73 -18.51 5.14 0.60
C SER A 73 -17.14 5.65 0.17
N ARG A 74 -17.11 6.74 -0.60
CA ARG A 74 -15.85 7.42 -0.99
C ARG A 74 -15.05 7.88 0.23
N ALA A 75 -15.74 8.35 1.28
CA ALA A 75 -15.09 8.84 2.49
C ALA A 75 -14.34 7.72 3.21
N ASP A 76 -14.94 6.53 3.27
CA ASP A 76 -14.27 5.37 3.87
C ASP A 76 -13.13 4.87 2.99
N ARG A 77 -13.28 4.84 1.65
CA ARG A 77 -12.18 4.51 0.74
C ARG A 77 -10.96 5.40 0.98
N ILE A 78 -11.18 6.71 1.04
CA ILE A 78 -10.11 7.69 1.31
C ILE A 78 -9.45 7.41 2.65
N ARG A 79 -10.23 7.18 3.71
CA ARG A 79 -9.69 6.91 5.05
C ARG A 79 -8.77 5.69 5.06
N TYR A 80 -9.18 4.60 4.42
CA TYR A 80 -8.35 3.39 4.30
C TYR A 80 -7.09 3.62 3.47
N TYR A 81 -7.17 4.38 2.36
CA TYR A 81 -5.98 4.72 1.58
C TYR A 81 -5.03 5.66 2.33
N GLU A 82 -5.55 6.54 3.19
CA GLU A 82 -4.74 7.38 4.09
C GLU A 82 -4.04 6.54 5.17
N TYR A 83 -4.69 5.51 5.70
CA TYR A 83 -4.03 4.56 6.60
C TYR A 83 -2.94 3.75 5.88
N ALA A 84 -3.19 3.29 4.66
CA ALA A 84 -2.16 2.63 3.85
C ALA A 84 -0.95 3.55 3.59
N LEU A 85 -1.19 4.85 3.40
CA LEU A 85 -0.15 5.85 3.24
C LEU A 85 0.69 5.98 4.51
N GLY A 86 0.04 6.04 5.69
CA GLY A 86 0.73 6.02 6.98
C GLY A 86 1.64 4.81 7.16
N SER A 87 1.13 3.60 6.90
CA SER A 87 1.94 2.37 6.96
C SER A 87 3.07 2.34 5.92
N THR A 88 2.91 3.01 4.78
CA THR A 88 3.97 3.16 3.77
C THR A 88 5.12 4.02 4.29
N GLU A 89 4.83 5.12 4.98
CA GLU A 89 5.87 5.95 5.60
C GLU A 89 6.58 5.21 6.74
N GLU A 90 5.83 4.49 7.60
CA GLU A 90 6.42 3.66 8.65
C GLU A 90 7.37 2.60 8.07
N ALA A 91 6.96 1.90 7.00
CA ALA A 91 7.80 0.91 6.35
C ALA A 91 9.10 1.51 5.78
N VAL A 92 9.07 2.73 5.24
CA VAL A 92 10.28 3.44 4.80
C VAL A 92 11.23 3.66 5.98
N THR A 93 10.72 4.15 7.12
CA THR A 93 11.54 4.35 8.33
C THR A 93 12.21 3.05 8.79
N TRP A 94 11.48 1.93 8.76
CA TRP A 94 12.03 0.64 9.20
C TRP A 94 13.06 0.07 8.23
N TYR A 95 12.86 0.19 6.93
CA TYR A 95 13.87 -0.21 5.94
C TYR A 95 15.14 0.65 6.03
N GLU A 96 15.00 1.97 6.21
CA GLU A 96 16.14 2.86 6.42
C GLU A 96 16.93 2.49 7.69
N THR A 97 16.23 2.11 8.75
CA THR A 97 16.86 1.63 9.99
C THR A 97 17.62 0.32 9.78
N ALA A 98 17.16 -0.54 8.87
CA ALA A 98 17.78 -1.81 8.51
C ALA A 98 19.00 -1.69 7.57
N ARG A 99 19.37 -0.47 7.16
CA ARG A 99 20.51 -0.20 6.25
C ARG A 99 21.84 -0.87 6.63
N PRO A 100 22.22 -1.05 7.91
CA PRO A 100 23.48 -1.71 8.25
C PRO A 100 23.54 -3.21 7.92
N VAL A 101 22.39 -3.88 7.76
CA VAL A 101 22.33 -5.35 7.55
C VAL A 101 21.81 -5.76 6.18
N LEU A 102 21.13 -4.85 5.46
CA LEU A 102 20.66 -5.09 4.10
C LEU A 102 21.66 -4.53 3.08
N SER A 103 21.80 -5.21 1.94
CA SER A 103 22.61 -4.68 0.85
C SER A 103 21.96 -3.42 0.26
N ALA A 104 22.78 -2.50 -0.26
CA ALA A 104 22.28 -1.27 -0.88
C ALA A 104 21.27 -1.56 -2.00
N ALA A 105 21.54 -2.56 -2.84
CA ALA A 105 20.65 -2.96 -3.93
C ALA A 105 19.28 -3.46 -3.44
N VAL A 106 19.24 -4.25 -2.36
CA VAL A 106 17.97 -4.70 -1.76
C VAL A 106 17.22 -3.49 -1.20
N LEU A 107 17.89 -2.67 -0.39
CA LEU A 107 17.27 -1.50 0.24
C LEU A 107 16.69 -0.54 -0.81
N GLU A 108 17.45 -0.21 -1.85
CA GLU A 108 17.00 0.66 -2.95
C GLU A 108 15.78 0.10 -3.67
N ALA A 109 15.75 -1.21 -3.95
CA ALA A 109 14.60 -1.85 -4.58
C ALA A 109 13.34 -1.74 -3.71
N ARG A 110 13.43 -2.02 -2.40
CA ARG A 110 12.29 -1.94 -1.48
C ARG A 110 11.77 -0.50 -1.33
N LEU A 111 12.69 0.46 -1.22
CA LEU A 111 12.33 1.88 -1.13
C LEU A 111 11.67 2.39 -2.42
N ALA A 112 12.14 1.94 -3.60
CA ALA A 112 11.51 2.27 -4.88
C ALA A 112 10.06 1.74 -4.98
N ASP A 113 9.80 0.54 -4.46
CA ASP A 113 8.45 -0.01 -4.37
C ASP A 113 7.55 0.81 -3.43
N LEU A 114 8.04 1.20 -2.26
CA LEU A 114 7.30 2.04 -1.31
C LEU A 114 7.01 3.44 -1.88
N VAL A 115 7.95 4.04 -2.62
CA VAL A 115 7.72 5.29 -3.35
C VAL A 115 6.62 5.12 -4.41
N SER A 116 6.62 3.99 -5.12
CA SER A 116 5.60 3.69 -6.13
C SER A 116 4.22 3.52 -5.50
N ILE A 117 4.11 2.77 -4.39
CA ILE A 117 2.88 2.62 -3.59
C ILE A 117 2.37 3.99 -3.14
N ARG A 118 3.24 4.83 -2.56
CA ARG A 118 2.91 6.18 -2.10
C ARG A 118 2.28 7.03 -3.21
N ARG A 119 2.91 7.07 -4.39
CA ARG A 119 2.42 7.82 -5.57
C ARG A 119 1.06 7.33 -6.06
N LEU A 120 0.86 6.01 -6.06
CA LEU A 120 -0.41 5.39 -6.46
C LEU A 120 -1.51 5.69 -5.43
N LEU A 121 -1.24 5.57 -4.13
CA LEU A 121 -2.17 5.91 -3.05
C LEU A 121 -2.61 7.37 -3.12
N LEU A 122 -1.67 8.31 -3.29
CA LEU A 122 -1.98 9.73 -3.45
C LEU A 122 -2.87 10.00 -4.67
N THR A 123 -2.63 9.29 -5.78
CA THR A 123 -3.47 9.35 -6.98
C THR A 123 -4.87 8.80 -6.70
N MET A 124 -4.98 7.65 -6.04
CA MET A 124 -6.25 7.04 -5.66
C MET A 124 -7.08 7.95 -4.75
N ILE A 125 -6.46 8.54 -3.72
CA ILE A 125 -7.08 9.52 -2.82
C ILE A 125 -7.57 10.75 -3.60
N ARG A 126 -6.74 11.30 -4.49
CA ARG A 126 -7.11 12.44 -5.34
C ARG A 126 -8.32 12.14 -6.22
N ASN A 127 -8.36 10.97 -6.84
CA ASN A 127 -9.46 10.55 -7.71
C ASN A 127 -10.78 10.41 -6.94
N GLU A 128 -10.74 9.85 -5.72
CA GLU A 128 -11.92 9.77 -4.86
C GLU A 128 -12.43 11.15 -4.41
N ARG A 129 -11.52 12.11 -4.20
CA ARG A 129 -11.88 13.49 -3.85
C ARG A 129 -12.46 14.24 -5.05
N ALA A 130 -11.87 14.12 -6.23
CA ALA A 130 -12.37 14.78 -7.45
C ALA A 130 -13.78 14.32 -7.85
N ALA A 131 -14.05 13.02 -7.72
CA ALA A 131 -15.37 12.46 -7.99
C ALA A 131 -16.46 12.86 -6.97
N ARG A 132 -16.09 13.50 -5.85
CA ARG A 132 -17.03 14.14 -4.92
C ARG A 132 -17.47 15.52 -5.44
N SER A 133 -16.55 16.25 -6.04
CA SER A 133 -16.79 17.61 -6.56
C SER A 133 -17.76 17.61 -7.74
N SER A 134 -17.73 16.57 -8.58
CA SER A 134 -18.61 16.45 -9.75
C SER A 134 -20.08 16.12 -9.42
N VAL A 135 -20.36 15.61 -8.21
CA VAL A 135 -21.73 15.27 -7.76
C VAL A 135 -22.42 16.48 -7.11
N ARG A 136 -21.68 17.54 -6.79
CA ARG A 136 -22.17 18.72 -6.09
C ARG A 136 -22.02 19.98 -6.95
N SER A 137 -22.63 19.99 -8.13
CA SER A 137 -22.95 21.26 -8.79
C SER A 137 -24.21 21.84 -8.12
N PRO A 138 -24.22 23.11 -7.68
CA PRO A 138 -25.46 23.76 -7.25
C PRO A 138 -26.45 23.79 -8.43
N PRO A 139 -27.78 23.72 -8.17
CA PRO A 139 -28.79 23.89 -9.22
C PRO A 139 -28.54 25.22 -9.94
N SER A 140 -28.73 25.21 -11.26
CA SER A 140 -28.49 26.40 -12.07
C SER A 140 -29.45 27.52 -11.64
N ALA A 141 -29.10 28.78 -11.92
CA ALA A 141 -30.01 29.91 -11.64
C ALA A 141 -31.38 29.74 -12.33
N GLU A 142 -31.44 29.00 -13.45
CA GLU A 142 -32.67 28.63 -14.14
C GLU A 142 -33.52 27.61 -13.39
N ASP A 143 -32.91 26.65 -12.67
CA ASP A 143 -33.62 25.65 -11.86
C ASP A 143 -34.31 26.28 -10.64
N ASN A 144 -33.70 27.31 -10.06
CA ASN A 144 -34.32 28.06 -8.95
C ASN A 144 -35.50 28.92 -9.42
N ALA A 145 -35.45 29.47 -10.64
CA ALA A 145 -36.55 30.27 -11.20
C ALA A 145 -37.82 29.45 -11.48
N ARG A 146 -37.69 28.13 -11.68
CA ARG A 146 -38.82 27.21 -11.93
C ARG A 146 -39.50 26.70 -10.66
N ARG A 147 -38.84 26.78 -9.50
CA ARG A 147 -39.38 26.32 -8.20
C ARG A 147 -40.16 27.41 -7.43
N GLY A 148 -40.13 28.65 -7.90
CA GLY A 148 -40.79 29.80 -7.27
C GLY A 148 -42.13 30.22 -7.89
N LYS A 149 -42.79 29.35 -8.66
CA LYS A 149 -44.14 29.58 -9.20
C LYS A 149 -45.13 28.58 -8.64
#